data_AF-A0AAE4QUQ9-F1
#
_entry.id   AF-A0AAE4QUQ9-F1
#
_cell.length_a   1.000
_cell.length_b   1.000
_cell.length_c   1.000
_cell.angle_alpha   90.00
_cell.angle_beta   90.00
_cell.angle_gamma   90.00
#
_symmetry.space_group_name_H-M   'P 1'
#
loop_
_entity.id
_entity.type
_entity.pdbx_description
1 polymer ?
#
loop_
_entity_poly.entity_id
_entity_poly.type
_entity_poly.pdbx_seq_one_letter_code
_entity_poly.pdbx_strand_id
1 'polypeptide(L)'
;MPLILALLLLTVIAGLAAWVAATGWIARSGLEDLSRRRRLRRGSDPVQLTAERAVDSARRSYFLALEALTETLDRWYALRPTLGIGTPLEDTYPDVRDRTDADPEFAALLERANTACLDNRSGHPDAVPDLLEETARMDSLMLALRERVHRAGRPK
;
A
#
# COMPACT_ATOMS: atom_id res chain seq x y z
N MET A 1 15.12 2.25 -74.10
CA MET A 1 16.26 1.52 -73.49
C MET A 1 16.94 2.25 -72.34
N PRO A 2 17.35 3.54 -72.42
CA PRO A 2 18.06 4.19 -71.31
C PRO A 2 17.19 4.45 -70.06
N LEU A 3 15.90 4.75 -70.26
CA LEU A 3 14.96 5.08 -69.18
C LEU A 3 14.57 3.87 -68.30
N ILE A 4 14.47 2.68 -68.91
CA ILE A 4 14.20 1.42 -68.21
C ILE A 4 15.39 1.04 -67.33
N LEU A 5 16.61 1.28 -67.82
CA LEU A 5 17.85 0.98 -67.11
C LEU A 5 18.05 1.94 -65.93
N ALA A 6 17.71 3.22 -66.09
CA ALA A 6 17.72 4.20 -65.00
C ALA A 6 16.70 3.86 -63.89
N LEU A 7 15.49 3.42 -64.26
CA LEU A 7 14.47 2.97 -63.30
C LEU A 7 14.90 1.73 -62.51
N LEU A 8 15.53 0.76 -63.18
CA LEU A 8 16.10 -0.43 -62.52
C LEU A 8 17.22 -0.08 -61.54
N LEU A 9 18.08 0.87 -61.89
CA LEU A 9 19.16 1.30 -61.00
C LEU A 9 18.61 1.99 -59.75
N LEU A 10 17.56 2.79 -59.91
CA LEU A 10 16.92 3.52 -58.82
C LEU A 10 16.19 2.57 -57.85
N THR A 11 15.54 1.51 -58.34
CA THR A 11 14.92 0.50 -57.47
C THR A 11 15.95 -0.32 -56.70
N VAL A 12 17.10 -0.65 -57.30
CA VAL A 12 18.20 -1.34 -56.61
C VAL A 12 18.78 -0.47 -55.50
N ILE A 13 19.03 0.82 -55.76
CA ILE A 13 19.55 1.76 -54.75
C ILE A 13 18.54 1.96 -53.62
N ALA A 14 17.25 2.10 -53.95
CA ALA A 14 16.19 2.24 -52.95
C ALA A 14 16.05 0.98 -52.07
N GLY A 15 16.17 -0.21 -52.66
CA GLY A 15 16.18 -1.48 -51.91
C GLY A 15 17.36 -1.60 -50.96
N LEU A 16 18.56 -1.18 -51.40
CA LEU A 16 19.76 -1.16 -50.57
C LEU A 16 19.64 -0.18 -49.39
N ALA A 17 19.11 1.02 -49.65
CA ALA A 17 18.87 2.01 -48.61
C ALA A 17 17.83 1.52 -47.59
N ALA A 18 16.74 0.89 -48.04
CA ALA A 18 15.72 0.31 -47.18
C ALA A 18 16.28 -0.82 -46.32
N TRP A 19 17.15 -1.67 -46.89
CA TRP A 19 17.79 -2.76 -46.15
C TRP A 19 18.71 -2.22 -45.05
N VAL A 20 19.57 -1.25 -45.36
CA VAL A 20 20.46 -0.61 -44.37
C VAL A 20 19.66 0.08 -43.26
N ALA A 21 18.56 0.75 -43.60
CA ALA A 21 17.68 1.36 -42.61
C ALA A 21 17.02 0.32 -41.69
N ALA A 22 16.56 -0.81 -42.26
CA ALA A 22 15.97 -1.91 -41.49
C ALA A 22 17.00 -2.57 -40.57
N THR A 23 18.22 -2.83 -41.06
CA THR A 23 19.30 -3.40 -40.24
C THR A 23 19.75 -2.43 -39.14
N GLY A 24 19.81 -1.13 -39.43
CA GLY A 24 20.08 -0.09 -38.44
C GLY A 24 19.00 0.01 -37.36
N TRP A 25 17.73 -0.14 -37.74
CA TRP A 25 16.62 -0.17 -36.80
C TRP A 25 16.66 -1.39 -35.87
N ILE A 26 16.98 -2.58 -36.40
CA ILE A 26 17.14 -3.81 -35.62
C ILE A 26 18.35 -3.74 -34.67
N ALA A 27 19.47 -3.16 -35.13
CA ALA A 27 20.65 -2.97 -34.28
C ALA A 27 20.38 -1.98 -33.15
N ARG A 28 19.64 -0.90 -33.43
CA ARG A 28 19.25 0.09 -32.42
C ARG A 28 18.29 -0.49 -31.38
N SER A 29 17.26 -1.22 -31.81
CA SER A 29 16.30 -1.85 -30.90
C SER A 29 16.95 -2.93 -30.04
N GLY A 30 17.87 -3.71 -30.60
CA GLY A 30 18.68 -4.68 -29.85
C GLY A 30 19.60 -4.02 -28.80
N LEU A 31 20.19 -2.86 -29.12
CA LEU A 31 21.02 -2.09 -28.17
C LEU A 31 20.20 -1.45 -27.05
N GLU A 32 19.01 -0.92 -27.35
CA GLU A 32 18.10 -0.37 -26.34
C GLU A 32 17.66 -1.48 -25.37
N ASP A 33 17.33 -2.67 -25.87
CA ASP A 33 16.89 -3.81 -25.06
C ASP A 33 18.03 -4.42 -24.22
N LEU A 34 19.26 -4.48 -24.76
CA LEU A 34 20.46 -4.85 -24.00
C LEU A 34 20.83 -3.81 -22.94
N SER A 35 20.64 -2.53 -23.22
CA SER A 35 20.86 -1.46 -22.23
C SER A 35 19.85 -1.54 -21.09
N ARG A 36 18.59 -1.90 -21.39
CA ARG A 36 17.53 -2.13 -20.41
C ARG A 36 17.86 -3.33 -19.54
N ARG A 37 18.24 -4.46 -20.14
CA ARG A 37 18.68 -5.67 -19.42
C ARG A 37 19.92 -5.44 -18.56
N ARG A 38 20.89 -4.63 -19.02
CA ARG A 38 22.07 -4.25 -18.22
C ARG A 38 21.71 -3.36 -17.04
N ARG A 39 20.77 -2.41 -17.20
CA ARG A 39 20.30 -1.54 -16.10
C ARG A 39 19.51 -2.33 -15.05
N LEU A 40 18.63 -3.24 -15.50
CA LEU A 40 17.89 -4.18 -14.64
C LEU A 40 18.84 -5.10 -13.86
N ARG A 41 19.89 -5.64 -14.50
CA ARG A 41 20.91 -6.46 -13.80
C ARG A 41 21.82 -5.67 -12.85
N ARG A 42 21.92 -4.35 -13.03
CA ARG A 42 22.73 -3.46 -12.17
C ARG A 42 21.92 -2.80 -11.04
N GLY A 43 20.60 -3.04 -10.94
CA GLY A 43 19.75 -2.43 -9.92
C GLY A 43 19.66 -0.90 -10.01
N SER A 44 19.89 -0.34 -11.20
CA SER A 44 19.98 1.12 -11.43
C SER A 44 18.80 1.66 -12.24
N ASP A 45 17.73 0.87 -12.39
CA ASP A 45 16.51 1.33 -13.02
C ASP A 45 15.75 2.23 -12.03
N PRO A 46 15.54 3.52 -12.33
CA PRO A 46 14.76 4.41 -11.47
C PRO A 46 13.35 3.85 -11.19
N VAL A 47 12.78 3.05 -12.10
CA VAL A 47 11.46 2.41 -11.90
C VAL A 47 11.51 1.36 -10.79
N GLN A 48 12.59 0.57 -10.71
CA GLN A 48 12.78 -0.42 -9.63
C GLN A 48 12.99 0.27 -8.28
N LEU A 49 13.81 1.33 -8.24
CA LEU A 49 13.99 2.13 -7.02
C LEU A 49 12.70 2.80 -6.55
N THR A 50 11.84 3.25 -7.47
CA THR A 50 10.52 3.80 -7.11
C THR A 50 9.56 2.72 -6.63
N ALA A 51 9.62 1.51 -7.19
CA ALA A 51 8.79 0.38 -6.76
C ALA A 51 9.19 -0.10 -5.36
N GLU A 52 10.48 -0.27 -5.09
CA GLU A 52 11.00 -0.61 -3.75
C GLU A 52 10.58 0.44 -2.72
N ARG A 53 10.74 1.74 -3.04
CA ARG A 53 10.30 2.83 -2.17
C ARG A 53 8.78 2.83 -1.93
N ALA A 54 7.98 2.49 -2.93
CA ALA A 54 6.53 2.40 -2.78
C ALA A 54 6.14 1.25 -1.84
N VAL A 55 6.78 0.09 -1.99
CA VAL A 55 6.61 -1.05 -1.08
C VAL A 55 7.00 -0.68 0.35
N ASP A 56 8.15 -0.05 0.55
CA ASP A 56 8.62 0.38 1.88
C ASP A 56 7.70 1.44 2.51
N SER A 57 7.13 2.33 1.69
CA SER A 57 6.16 3.32 2.17
C SER A 57 4.85 2.66 2.59
N ALA A 58 4.35 1.69 1.82
CA ALA A 58 3.14 0.95 2.14
C ALA A 58 3.32 0.10 3.41
N ARG A 59 4.45 -0.61 3.53
CA ARG A 59 4.81 -1.39 4.73
C ARG A 59 4.87 -0.52 5.98
N ARG A 60 5.52 0.65 5.91
CA ARG A 60 5.57 1.58 7.05
C ARG A 60 4.19 2.08 7.45
N SER A 61 3.35 2.45 6.48
CA SER A 61 2.00 2.92 6.77
C SER A 61 1.16 1.83 7.45
N TYR A 62 1.26 0.60 6.94
CA TYR A 62 0.65 -0.58 7.53
C TYR A 62 1.10 -0.81 8.99
N PHE A 63 2.41 -0.79 9.27
CA PHE A 63 2.91 -0.98 10.64
C PHE A 63 2.44 0.11 11.59
N LEU A 64 2.41 1.37 11.14
CA LEU A 64 1.88 2.47 11.95
C LEU A 64 0.38 2.31 12.26
N ALA A 65 -0.42 1.86 11.28
CA ALA A 65 -1.84 1.60 11.50
C ALA A 65 -2.06 0.43 12.47
N LEU A 66 -1.27 -0.65 12.34
CA LEU A 66 -1.32 -1.79 13.25
C LEU A 66 -0.93 -1.40 14.68
N GLU A 67 0.14 -0.63 14.83
CA GLU A 67 0.60 -0.12 16.13
C GLU A 67 -0.46 0.78 16.75
N ALA A 68 -1.03 1.72 15.99
CA ALA A 68 -2.06 2.64 16.47
C ALA A 68 -3.36 1.92 16.89
N LEU A 69 -3.79 0.90 16.14
CA LEU A 69 -4.94 0.08 16.49
C LEU A 69 -4.68 -0.73 17.76
N THR A 70 -3.52 -1.38 17.84
CA THR A 70 -3.11 -2.19 19.01
C THR A 70 -3.02 -1.32 20.26
N GLU A 71 -2.36 -0.17 20.16
CA GLU A 71 -2.25 0.78 21.28
C GLU A 71 -3.63 1.30 21.71
N THR A 72 -4.54 1.55 20.76
CA THR A 72 -5.91 1.98 21.08
C THR A 72 -6.65 0.90 21.88
N LEU A 73 -6.51 -0.38 21.50
CA LEU A 73 -7.09 -1.51 22.24
C LEU A 73 -6.44 -1.69 23.61
N ASP A 74 -5.11 -1.66 23.68
CA ASP A 74 -4.37 -1.82 24.93
C ASP A 74 -4.75 -0.74 25.94
N ARG A 75 -4.83 0.53 25.50
CA ARG A 75 -5.28 1.64 26.34
C ARG A 75 -6.71 1.43 26.82
N TRP A 76 -7.63 0.99 25.94
CA TRP A 76 -9.00 0.68 26.35
C TRP A 76 -9.06 -0.42 27.42
N TYR A 77 -8.32 -1.51 27.23
CA TYR A 77 -8.27 -2.60 28.20
C TYR A 77 -7.57 -2.22 29.50
N ALA A 78 -6.56 -1.34 29.46
CA ALA A 78 -5.88 -0.84 30.65
C ALA A 78 -6.78 0.03 31.54
N LEU A 79 -7.80 0.69 30.98
CA LEU A 79 -8.77 1.48 31.73
C LEU A 79 -9.75 0.60 32.52
N ARG A 80 -10.04 -0.63 32.08
CA ARG A 80 -10.97 -1.52 32.78
C ARG A 80 -10.58 -1.88 34.22
N PRO A 81 -9.36 -2.38 34.50
CA PRO A 81 -8.97 -2.75 35.87
C PRO A 81 -8.77 -1.51 36.76
N THR A 82 -8.39 -0.37 36.18
CA THR A 82 -8.14 0.87 36.92
C THR A 82 -9.40 1.72 37.09
N LEU A 83 -10.49 1.40 36.41
CA LEU A 83 -11.69 2.24 36.32
C LEU A 83 -11.38 3.69 35.87
N GLY A 84 -10.31 3.87 35.10
CA GLY A 84 -9.85 5.19 34.67
C GLY A 84 -9.16 6.03 35.76
N ILE A 85 -8.94 5.49 36.96
CA ILE A 85 -8.27 6.18 38.07
C ILE A 85 -6.86 6.62 37.65
N GLY A 86 -6.50 7.86 37.94
CA GLY A 86 -5.21 8.45 37.58
C GLY A 86 -5.10 8.85 36.11
N THR A 87 -6.21 8.86 35.38
CA THR A 87 -6.29 9.35 34.00
C THR A 87 -7.23 10.55 33.91
N PRO A 88 -7.17 11.37 32.84
CA PRO A 88 -8.13 12.46 32.62
C PRO A 88 -9.59 11.99 32.47
N LEU A 89 -9.84 10.67 32.39
CA LEU A 89 -11.17 10.09 32.24
C LEU A 89 -11.76 9.59 33.56
N GLU A 90 -11.09 9.71 34.70
CA GLU A 90 -11.51 9.14 35.99
C GLU A 90 -12.99 9.38 36.32
N ASP A 91 -13.48 10.61 36.18
CA ASP A 91 -14.87 10.97 36.49
C ASP A 91 -15.89 10.50 35.46
N THR A 92 -15.47 10.20 34.23
CA THR A 92 -16.36 9.92 33.10
C THR A 92 -16.30 8.48 32.61
N TYR A 93 -15.20 7.78 32.89
CA TYR A 93 -14.93 6.43 32.40
C TYR A 93 -15.96 5.40 32.87
N PRO A 94 -16.43 5.38 34.14
CA PRO A 94 -17.46 4.42 34.56
C PRO A 94 -18.72 4.51 33.70
N ASP A 95 -19.21 5.73 33.45
CA ASP A 95 -20.39 5.96 32.60
C ASP A 95 -20.14 5.58 31.14
N VAL A 96 -18.96 5.90 30.61
CA VAL A 96 -18.57 5.51 29.25
C VAL A 96 -18.55 3.99 29.12
N ARG A 97 -17.89 3.31 30.07
CA ARG A 97 -17.80 1.85 30.14
C ARG A 97 -19.19 1.24 30.15
N ASP A 98 -20.08 1.69 31.03
CA ASP A 98 -21.41 1.12 31.18
C ASP A 98 -22.25 1.28 29.89
N ARG A 99 -22.14 2.43 29.21
CA ARG A 99 -22.79 2.65 27.91
C ARG A 99 -22.20 1.78 26.81
N THR A 100 -20.88 1.63 26.76
CA THR A 100 -20.21 0.81 25.75
C THR A 100 -20.39 -0.69 25.99
N ASP A 101 -20.46 -1.13 27.25
CA ASP A 101 -20.65 -2.53 27.62
C ASP A 101 -22.10 -2.97 27.36
N ALA A 102 -23.06 -2.04 27.44
CA ALA A 102 -24.44 -2.27 27.02
C ALA A 102 -24.66 -2.21 25.50
N ASP A 103 -23.65 -1.79 24.72
CA ASP A 103 -23.73 -1.64 23.27
C ASP A 103 -23.19 -2.90 22.54
N PRO A 104 -24.06 -3.75 21.97
CA PRO A 104 -23.63 -4.97 21.29
C PRO A 104 -22.82 -4.66 20.01
N GLU A 105 -23.03 -3.50 19.37
CA GLU A 105 -22.25 -3.12 18.19
C GLU A 105 -20.82 -2.77 18.57
N PHE A 106 -20.62 -2.19 19.76
CA PHE A 106 -19.29 -1.90 20.28
C PHE A 106 -18.53 -3.20 20.62
N ALA A 107 -19.20 -4.18 21.22
CA ALA A 107 -18.60 -5.49 21.45
C ALA A 107 -18.16 -6.17 20.14
N ALA A 108 -19.02 -6.18 19.11
CA ALA A 108 -18.69 -6.72 17.79
C ALA A 108 -17.57 -5.93 17.08
N LEU A 109 -17.46 -4.62 17.33
CA LEU A 109 -16.37 -3.80 16.83
C LEU A 109 -15.04 -4.14 17.52
N LEU A 110 -15.04 -4.31 18.84
CA LEU A 110 -13.86 -4.75 19.59
C LEU A 110 -13.39 -6.14 19.15
N GLU A 111 -14.31 -7.08 18.92
CA GLU A 111 -13.96 -8.40 18.41
C GLU A 111 -13.27 -8.31 17.05
N ARG A 112 -13.85 -7.59 16.09
CA ARG A 112 -13.23 -7.38 14.76
C ARG A 112 -11.86 -6.72 14.84
N ALA A 113 -11.69 -5.74 15.73
CA ALA A 113 -10.41 -5.09 15.94
C ALA A 113 -9.35 -6.04 16.53
N ASN A 114 -9.72 -6.84 17.52
CA ASN A 114 -8.83 -7.87 18.09
C ASN A 114 -8.45 -8.92 17.06
N THR A 115 -9.41 -9.41 16.27
CA THR A 115 -9.16 -10.35 15.18
C THR A 115 -8.18 -9.76 14.16
N ALA A 116 -8.38 -8.50 13.76
CA ALA A 116 -7.43 -7.83 12.86
C ALA A 116 -6.01 -7.77 13.45
N CYS A 117 -5.85 -7.45 14.73
CA CYS A 117 -4.53 -7.47 15.38
C CYS A 117 -3.91 -8.88 15.47
N LEU A 118 -4.71 -9.92 15.67
CA LEU A 118 -4.24 -11.31 15.78
C LEU A 118 -3.87 -11.92 14.43
N ASP A 119 -4.72 -11.77 13.41
CA ASP A 119 -4.48 -12.31 12.06
C ASP A 119 -3.16 -11.79 11.47
N ASN A 120 -2.87 -10.51 11.71
CA ASN A 120 -1.67 -9.85 11.22
C ASN A 120 -0.38 -10.25 11.97
N ARG A 121 -0.48 -10.89 13.15
CA ARG A 121 0.69 -11.54 13.79
C ARG A 121 1.07 -12.83 13.09
N SER A 122 0.13 -13.49 12.42
CA SER A 122 0.35 -14.78 11.73
C SER A 122 0.75 -14.66 10.25
N GLY A 123 0.48 -13.54 9.59
CA GLY A 123 0.87 -13.32 8.20
C GLY A 123 0.85 -11.85 7.82
N HIS A 124 1.94 -11.35 7.24
CA HIS A 124 2.01 -9.96 6.78
C HIS A 124 1.68 -9.91 5.28
N PRO A 125 0.87 -8.94 4.83
CA PRO A 125 0.64 -8.75 3.40
C PRO A 125 1.95 -8.37 2.70
N ASP A 126 2.26 -9.02 1.59
CA ASP A 126 3.50 -8.78 0.84
C ASP A 126 3.31 -7.86 -0.38
N ALA A 127 2.09 -7.74 -0.88
CA ALA A 127 1.77 -6.89 -2.03
C ALA A 127 1.32 -5.49 -1.59
N VAL A 128 1.70 -4.46 -2.36
CA VAL A 128 1.33 -3.05 -2.09
C VAL A 128 -0.17 -2.83 -2.00
N PRO A 129 -1.01 -3.38 -2.91
CA PRO A 129 -2.46 -3.21 -2.82
C PRO A 129 -3.02 -3.75 -1.49
N ASP A 130 -2.59 -4.97 -1.12
CA ASP A 130 -3.03 -5.64 0.10
C ASP A 130 -2.59 -4.86 1.35
N LEU A 131 -1.35 -4.36 1.37
CA LEU A 131 -0.84 -3.50 2.45
C LEU A 131 -1.70 -2.24 2.62
N LEU A 132 -2.08 -1.58 1.53
CA LEU A 132 -2.88 -0.36 1.59
C LEU A 132 -4.33 -0.63 1.98
N GLU A 133 -4.93 -1.70 1.45
CA GLU A 133 -6.27 -2.14 1.83
C GLU A 133 -6.33 -2.46 3.33
N GLU A 134 -5.35 -3.21 3.82
CA GLU A 134 -5.27 -3.61 5.21
C GLU A 134 -4.99 -2.41 6.13
N THR A 135 -4.13 -1.48 5.70
CA THR A 135 -3.91 -0.20 6.40
C THR A 135 -5.23 0.56 6.56
N ALA A 136 -5.98 0.72 5.47
CA ALA A 136 -7.28 1.41 5.49
C ALA A 136 -8.30 0.70 6.38
N ARG A 137 -8.30 -0.65 6.36
CA ARG A 137 -9.15 -1.46 7.25
C ARG A 137 -8.83 -1.18 8.72
N MET A 138 -7.57 -1.22 9.11
CA MET A 138 -7.12 -0.95 10.49
C MET A 138 -7.47 0.47 10.94
N ASP A 139 -7.19 1.47 10.10
CA ASP A 139 -7.52 2.87 10.39
C ASP A 139 -9.03 3.05 10.58
N SER A 140 -9.85 2.40 9.74
CA SER A 140 -11.31 2.47 9.87
C SER A 140 -11.80 1.87 11.19
N LEU A 141 -11.21 0.75 11.65
CA LEU A 141 -11.55 0.11 12.92
C LEU A 141 -11.14 1.00 14.10
N MET A 142 -9.93 1.56 14.06
CA MET A 142 -9.44 2.48 15.08
C MET A 142 -10.33 3.72 15.18
N LEU A 143 -10.67 4.35 14.05
CA LEU A 143 -11.54 5.52 14.02
C LEU A 143 -12.94 5.20 14.54
N ALA A 144 -13.53 4.08 14.13
CA ALA A 144 -14.83 3.65 14.62
C ALA A 144 -14.83 3.41 16.14
N LEU A 145 -13.77 2.80 16.69
CA LEU A 145 -13.63 2.59 18.13
C LEU A 145 -13.58 3.92 18.88
N ARG A 146 -12.71 4.84 18.43
CA ARG A 146 -12.56 6.17 19.03
C ARG A 146 -13.86 6.97 18.95
N GLU A 147 -14.56 6.91 17.82
CA GLU A 147 -15.83 7.58 17.64
C GLU A 147 -16.89 7.03 18.60
N ARG A 148 -17.00 5.70 18.75
CA ARG A 148 -18.00 5.08 19.64
C ARG A 148 -17.74 5.43 21.10
N VAL A 149 -16.48 5.38 21.55
CA VAL A 149 -16.07 5.81 22.90
C VAL A 149 -16.35 7.29 23.10
N HIS A 150 -16.00 8.13 22.13
CA HIS A 150 -16.25 9.58 22.21
C HIS A 150 -17.75 9.88 22.29
N ARG A 151 -18.57 9.21 21.49
CA ARG A 151 -20.04 9.34 21.52
C ARG A 151 -20.62 8.88 22.85
N ALA A 152 -20.11 7.79 23.40
CA ALA A 152 -20.49 7.29 24.73
C ALA A 152 -20.13 8.29 25.84
N GLY A 153 -19.06 9.09 25.70
CA GLY A 153 -18.66 10.11 26.66
C GLY A 153 -19.45 11.42 26.61
N ARG A 154 -20.31 11.64 25.60
CA ARG A 154 -21.10 12.87 25.52
C ARG A 154 -22.32 12.81 26.44
N PRO A 155 -22.63 13.87 27.21
CA PRO A 155 -23.91 13.97 27.90
C PRO A 155 -25.05 13.98 26.86
N LYS A 156 -26.17 13.33 27.21
CA LYS A 156 -27.42 13.40 26.43
C LYS A 156 -28.03 14.79 26.51
#